data_AF-A0A819ZTC1-F1
#
_entry.id   AF-A0A819ZTC1-F1
#
_cell.length_a   1.000
_cell.length_b   1.000
_cell.length_c   1.000
_cell.angle_alpha   90.00
_cell.angle_beta   90.00
_cell.angle_gamma   90.00
#
_symmetry.space_group_name_H-M   'P 1'
#
loop_
_entity.id
_entity.type
_entity.pdbx_description
1 polymer ?
#
loop_
_entity_poly.entity_id
_entity_poly.type
_entity_poly.pdbx_seq_one_letter_code
_entity_poly.pdbx_strand_id
1 'polypeptide(L)'
;MVKTKGKNKKKKLAKKKKEDNEYEDMESEDITASGNDNTTQEVYLPGDPLDEDEELVREESAYEMFHEAQTGNFDILPDNLGMDRNQYPHTIFIVCGTQAEKSDRNSVMVVKMSNLTKTIKENSPDTESDDDDDDDEEEDMKPEFESVSLKHIGGINRIRSTVINDRKIAATWSDTGKVHIWDLSRLLHAVNDSSVMATYVRNQESPKPLFTFNGHMNEGFAMDWSPTVPGMLATGDCSKNIHIWKPNETEWLVDQRPYIGHTSSIEDIQWSPNEQSVFASCSVDRSIRVWDIRAIPSKACMLTESDAHTSDVNVISWNKHEPFIISGGDDGYIKVWDLRQLSKQTPVASFKHHRSSITSVQWHHTDSSVFAAAGADNQITLWDLAVEKDDEENKEQTANNNQLENLPDQLLFIHMGQTDIKEVHWHKQIPGLIISTALSGFNIFKTISA
;
A
#
# COMPACT_ATOMS: atom_id res chain seq x y z
N MET A 1 -3.40 15.74 7.53
CA MET A 1 -4.77 16.23 7.22
C MET A 1 -5.00 17.49 8.03
N VAL A 2 -5.88 18.36 7.55
CA VAL A 2 -6.31 19.55 8.28
C VAL A 2 -7.81 19.48 8.56
N LYS A 3 -8.23 20.00 9.70
CA LYS A 3 -9.63 20.24 10.03
C LYS A 3 -10.07 21.53 9.33
N THR A 4 -11.22 21.48 8.68
CA THR A 4 -11.86 22.67 8.10
C THR A 4 -13.32 22.72 8.53
N LYS A 5 -13.82 23.93 8.81
CA LYS A 5 -15.24 24.12 9.12
C LYS A 5 -16.05 24.14 7.83
N GLY A 6 -17.00 23.23 7.69
CA GLY A 6 -17.86 23.13 6.52
C GLY A 6 -18.66 24.42 6.31
N LYS A 7 -18.55 25.06 5.13
CA LYS A 7 -19.44 26.16 4.75
C LYS A 7 -20.86 25.59 4.65
N ASN A 8 -21.69 25.88 5.65
CA ASN A 8 -23.12 25.56 5.67
C ASN A 8 -23.87 26.29 4.53
N LYS A 9 -23.76 25.83 3.27
CA LYS A 9 -24.70 26.16 2.18
C LYS A 9 -25.99 25.35 2.39
N LYS A 10 -26.65 25.54 3.53
CA LYS A 10 -28.03 25.07 3.72
C LYS A 10 -28.96 25.98 2.90
N LYS A 11 -29.41 25.43 1.76
CA LYS A 11 -30.64 25.82 1.05
C LYS A 11 -31.76 26.20 2.04
N LYS A 12 -31.96 27.50 2.31
CA LYS A 12 -33.23 28.02 2.83
C LYS A 12 -34.21 28.15 1.67
N LEU A 13 -34.70 27.01 1.20
CA LEU A 13 -35.85 26.92 0.29
C LEU A 13 -36.96 26.17 1.02
N ALA A 14 -37.49 26.79 2.09
CA ALA A 14 -38.83 26.49 2.61
C ALA A 14 -39.26 27.55 3.65
N LYS A 15 -40.46 28.09 3.43
CA LYS A 15 -41.27 29.00 4.27
C LYS A 15 -41.00 30.52 4.19
N LYS A 16 -41.63 31.14 3.19
CA LYS A 16 -42.75 32.07 3.45
C LYS A 16 -43.62 32.22 2.19
N LYS A 17 -44.76 31.52 2.18
CA LYS A 17 -45.94 31.92 1.41
C LYS A 17 -46.83 32.70 2.39
N LYS A 18 -47.04 33.99 2.11
CA LYS A 18 -48.28 34.75 2.29
C LYS A 18 -48.06 36.21 1.89
N GLU A 19 -48.54 36.52 0.68
CA GLU A 19 -49.45 37.64 0.31
C GLU A 19 -49.22 39.03 0.95
N ASP A 20 -48.82 39.96 0.06
CA ASP A 20 -49.52 41.20 -0.34
C ASP A 20 -48.70 42.51 -0.31
N ASN A 21 -48.58 43.07 -1.52
CA ASN A 21 -48.47 44.47 -1.98
C ASN A 21 -47.92 45.57 -1.05
N GLU A 22 -46.86 46.27 -1.50
CA GLU A 22 -46.93 47.68 -1.99
C GLU A 22 -45.55 48.17 -2.49
N TYR A 23 -45.59 49.21 -3.30
CA TYR A 23 -44.51 49.80 -4.10
C TYR A 23 -43.46 50.59 -3.30
N GLU A 24 -42.26 50.72 -3.91
CA GLU A 24 -41.41 51.94 -4.05
C GLU A 24 -39.91 51.77 -3.71
N ASP A 25 -39.12 51.95 -4.78
CA ASP A 25 -37.86 52.68 -4.95
C ASP A 25 -36.55 52.42 -4.17
N MET A 26 -35.48 52.43 -4.99
CA MET A 26 -34.11 52.91 -4.75
C MET A 26 -33.22 52.16 -3.76
N GLU A 27 -32.23 51.43 -4.28
CA GLU A 27 -30.86 51.92 -4.53
C GLU A 27 -29.94 50.74 -4.89
N SER A 28 -29.26 50.85 -6.03
CA SER A 28 -28.15 49.98 -6.41
C SER A 28 -26.89 50.46 -5.71
N GLU A 29 -26.51 49.82 -4.61
CA GLU A 29 -25.17 49.96 -4.03
C GLU A 29 -24.36 48.69 -4.29
N ASP A 30 -23.28 48.88 -5.05
CA ASP A 30 -22.15 47.98 -5.18
C ASP A 30 -21.64 47.57 -3.80
N ILE A 31 -21.84 46.30 -3.42
CA ILE A 31 -21.07 45.68 -2.35
C ILE A 31 -19.97 44.86 -3.01
N THR A 32 -18.84 45.51 -3.20
CA THR A 32 -17.52 44.89 -3.35
C THR A 32 -17.19 44.11 -2.08
N ALA A 33 -17.66 42.86 -1.99
CA ALA A 33 -17.23 41.94 -0.95
C ALA A 33 -15.96 41.20 -1.41
N SER A 34 -14.82 41.89 -1.36
CA SER A 34 -13.51 41.23 -1.28
C SER A 34 -13.39 40.60 0.13
N GLY A 35 -14.08 39.48 0.35
CA GLY A 35 -13.96 38.70 1.57
C GLY A 35 -12.91 37.62 1.38
N ASN A 36 -11.70 37.85 1.89
CA ASN A 36 -10.74 36.78 2.18
C ASN A 36 -11.43 35.79 3.13
N ASP A 37 -11.94 34.69 2.58
CA ASP A 37 -12.48 33.58 3.35
C ASP A 37 -11.31 32.79 3.95
N ASN A 38 -10.68 33.36 4.98
CA ASN A 38 -9.71 32.66 5.82
C ASN A 38 -10.44 31.57 6.60
N THR A 39 -10.69 30.44 5.95
CA THR A 39 -10.94 29.19 6.65
C THR A 39 -9.68 28.86 7.44
N THR A 40 -9.75 28.97 8.77
CA THR A 40 -8.65 28.57 9.66
C THR A 40 -8.46 27.06 9.51
N GLN A 41 -7.41 26.65 8.80
CA GLN A 41 -7.00 25.26 8.69
C GLN A 41 -6.16 24.90 9.93
N GLU A 42 -6.64 23.95 10.73
CA GLU A 42 -5.90 23.44 11.89
C GLU A 42 -5.38 22.03 11.60
N VAL A 43 -4.14 21.73 12.00
CA VAL A 43 -3.55 20.40 11.81
C VAL A 43 -4.34 19.37 12.61
N TYR A 44 -4.73 18.28 11.96
CA TYR A 44 -5.39 17.16 12.62
C TYR A 44 -4.39 16.13 13.13
N LEU A 45 -4.45 15.78 14.42
CA LEU A 45 -3.74 14.63 14.96
C LEU A 45 -4.67 13.41 15.12
N PRO A 46 -4.24 12.22 14.68
CA PRO A 46 -5.06 11.02 14.77
C PRO A 46 -5.52 10.68 16.19
N GLY A 47 -6.83 10.66 16.38
CA GLY A 47 -7.49 10.39 17.66
C GLY A 47 -8.15 11.61 18.29
N ASP A 48 -7.92 12.81 17.75
CA ASP A 48 -8.69 13.98 18.14
C ASP A 48 -10.14 13.87 17.64
N PRO A 49 -11.13 14.27 18.45
CA PRO A 49 -12.52 14.31 18.01
C PRO A 49 -12.70 15.36 16.93
N LEU A 50 -13.62 15.11 15.99
CA LEU A 50 -14.12 16.09 15.04
C LEU A 50 -15.43 16.66 15.57
N ASP A 51 -15.59 17.98 15.49
CA ASP A 51 -16.88 18.62 15.77
C ASP A 51 -17.90 18.31 14.64
N GLU A 52 -19.20 18.48 14.89
CA GLU A 52 -20.27 18.13 13.93
C GLU A 52 -20.19 18.89 12.59
N ASP A 53 -19.50 20.03 12.56
CA ASP A 53 -19.28 20.88 11.40
C ASP A 53 -17.84 20.84 10.87
N GLU A 54 -16.98 19.97 11.40
CA GLU A 54 -15.61 19.78 10.93
C GLU A 54 -15.49 18.64 9.93
N GLU A 55 -14.76 18.92 8.86
CA GLU A 55 -14.41 17.95 7.82
C GLU A 55 -12.90 17.83 7.74
N LEU A 56 -12.40 16.59 7.59
CA LEU A 56 -10.99 16.34 7.35
C LEU A 56 -10.69 16.52 5.86
N VAL A 57 -9.81 17.46 5.57
CA VAL A 57 -9.35 17.74 4.22
C VAL A 57 -7.88 17.34 4.11
N ARG A 58 -7.52 16.73 2.98
CA ARG A 58 -6.13 16.44 2.65
C ARG A 58 -5.42 17.77 2.40
N GLU A 59 -4.29 17.97 3.07
CA GLU A 59 -3.42 19.10 2.80
C GLU A 59 -2.59 18.79 1.54
N GLU A 60 -2.90 19.45 0.43
CA GLU A 60 -2.28 19.15 -0.88
C GLU A 60 -0.80 19.52 -0.93
N SER A 61 -0.38 20.55 -0.18
CA SER A 61 1.01 20.99 -0.08
C SER A 61 1.96 19.90 0.47
N ALA A 62 1.42 18.93 1.20
CA ALA A 62 2.16 17.82 1.80
C ALA A 62 2.54 16.72 0.78
N TYR A 63 1.98 16.77 -0.43
CA TYR A 63 2.19 15.79 -1.49
C TYR A 63 2.85 16.45 -2.70
N GLU A 64 3.91 15.84 -3.22
CA GLU A 64 4.43 16.18 -4.55
C GLU A 64 3.49 15.65 -5.64
N MET A 65 2.91 14.47 -5.40
CA MET A 65 2.01 13.79 -6.31
C MET A 65 0.98 13.01 -5.51
N PHE A 66 -0.27 13.01 -5.97
CA PHE A 66 -1.35 12.24 -5.38
C PHE A 66 -2.41 11.93 -6.45
N HIS A 67 -2.74 10.65 -6.61
CA HIS A 67 -3.79 10.15 -7.49
C HIS A 67 -4.60 9.06 -6.80
N GLU A 68 -5.88 8.93 -7.16
CA GLU A 68 -6.78 7.91 -6.62
C GLU A 68 -7.30 7.01 -7.75
N ALA A 69 -7.47 5.71 -7.44
CA ALA A 69 -8.06 4.75 -8.36
C ALA A 69 -8.89 3.70 -7.62
N GLN A 70 -9.74 2.93 -8.30
CA GLN A 70 -10.54 1.85 -7.69
C GLN A 70 -10.11 0.49 -8.21
N THR A 71 -9.44 -0.36 -7.43
CA THR A 71 -9.24 -1.80 -7.74
C THR A 71 -9.07 -2.65 -6.44
N GLY A 72 -8.62 -3.91 -6.49
CA GLY A 72 -8.53 -4.85 -5.34
C GLY A 72 -7.15 -4.98 -4.64
N ASN A 73 -6.76 -6.19 -4.20
CA ASN A 73 -5.39 -6.49 -3.71
C ASN A 73 -4.37 -6.34 -4.84
N PHE A 74 -3.11 -6.01 -4.56
CA PHE A 74 -2.15 -5.74 -5.66
C PHE A 74 -0.70 -6.12 -5.38
N ASP A 75 0.10 -6.08 -6.44
CA ASP A 75 1.55 -5.94 -6.37
C ASP A 75 2.05 -5.09 -7.54
N ILE A 76 3.21 -4.46 -7.36
CA ILE A 76 3.82 -3.57 -8.35
C ILE A 76 4.57 -4.40 -9.38
N LEU A 77 4.22 -4.23 -10.66
CA LEU A 77 4.90 -4.88 -11.76
C LEU A 77 6.09 -4.03 -12.22
N PRO A 78 7.32 -4.55 -12.16
CA PRO A 78 8.45 -3.82 -12.70
C PRO A 78 8.29 -3.67 -14.22
N ASP A 79 8.53 -2.48 -14.73
CA ASP A 79 8.48 -2.13 -16.15
C ASP A 79 9.89 -2.06 -16.77
N ASN A 80 9.96 -1.67 -18.04
CA ASN A 80 11.21 -1.49 -18.78
C ASN A 80 11.51 0.00 -19.07
N LEU A 81 10.91 0.93 -18.31
CA LEU A 81 11.05 2.39 -18.49
C LEU A 81 12.28 2.97 -17.76
N GLY A 82 13.03 2.13 -17.04
CA GLY A 82 14.23 2.52 -16.31
C GLY A 82 14.06 2.55 -14.79
N MET A 83 15.18 2.71 -14.08
CA MET A 83 15.24 2.90 -12.63
C MET A 83 15.32 4.40 -12.30
N ASP A 84 15.05 4.76 -11.05
CA ASP A 84 15.23 6.11 -10.51
C ASP A 84 14.53 7.21 -11.32
N ARG A 85 13.30 6.92 -11.78
CA ARG A 85 12.51 7.81 -12.62
C ARG A 85 11.96 8.97 -11.78
N ASN A 86 12.56 10.16 -11.92
CA ASN A 86 12.15 11.37 -11.19
C ASN A 86 11.44 12.42 -12.07
N GLN A 87 11.37 12.20 -13.39
CA GLN A 87 10.73 13.12 -14.32
C GLN A 87 9.25 12.74 -14.52
N TYR A 88 8.39 13.75 -14.44
CA TYR A 88 6.96 13.63 -14.68
C TYR A 88 6.65 13.79 -16.18
N PRO A 89 5.51 13.24 -16.66
CA PRO A 89 4.59 12.37 -15.93
C PRO A 89 5.15 10.97 -15.70
N HIS A 90 4.65 10.28 -14.68
CA HIS A 90 4.98 8.88 -14.42
C HIS A 90 3.98 7.93 -15.08
N THR A 91 4.51 6.80 -15.55
CA THR A 91 3.75 5.61 -15.91
C THR A 91 4.13 4.48 -14.97
N ILE A 92 3.14 3.73 -14.47
CA ILE A 92 3.33 2.57 -13.58
C ILE A 92 2.45 1.41 -14.03
N PHE A 93 2.85 0.21 -13.61
CA PHE A 93 2.11 -1.02 -13.86
C PHE A 93 1.89 -1.77 -12.55
N ILE A 94 0.68 -2.26 -12.35
CA ILE A 94 0.35 -3.11 -11.20
C ILE A 94 -0.41 -4.34 -11.67
N VAL A 95 -0.34 -5.40 -10.88
CA VAL A 95 -1.22 -6.56 -11.02
C VAL A 95 -2.15 -6.59 -9.81
N CYS A 96 -3.45 -6.74 -10.07
CA CYS A 96 -4.46 -6.75 -9.03
C CYS A 96 -5.24 -8.07 -9.01
N GLY A 97 -5.69 -8.46 -7.82
CA GLY A 97 -6.63 -9.55 -7.59
C GLY A 97 -7.93 -9.04 -6.99
N THR A 98 -9.06 -9.62 -7.40
CA THR A 98 -10.38 -9.27 -6.86
C THR A 98 -10.88 -10.28 -5.81
N GLN A 99 -11.82 -9.84 -4.98
CA GLN A 99 -12.56 -10.62 -3.99
C GLN A 99 -14.06 -10.34 -4.14
N ALA A 100 -14.68 -10.95 -5.14
CA ALA A 100 -16.11 -10.88 -5.41
C ALA A 100 -16.89 -11.88 -4.55
N GLU A 101 -18.14 -11.54 -4.21
CA GLU A 101 -19.06 -12.40 -3.44
C GLU A 101 -19.24 -13.80 -4.06
N LYS A 102 -19.17 -13.89 -5.40
CA LYS A 102 -19.25 -15.16 -6.11
C LYS A 102 -17.87 -15.60 -6.57
N SER A 103 -17.52 -16.84 -6.23
CA SER A 103 -16.23 -17.46 -6.54
C SER A 103 -15.85 -17.41 -8.03
N ASP A 104 -16.81 -17.48 -8.95
CA ASP A 104 -16.61 -17.46 -10.41
C ASP A 104 -16.52 -16.06 -11.03
N ARG A 105 -16.61 -15.01 -10.22
CA ARG A 105 -16.55 -13.60 -10.64
C ARG A 105 -15.25 -12.90 -10.26
N ASN A 106 -14.25 -13.65 -9.85
CA ASN A 106 -12.93 -13.12 -9.54
C ASN A 106 -12.04 -13.07 -10.78
N SER A 107 -11.02 -12.23 -10.71
CA SER A 107 -10.12 -11.95 -11.82
C SER A 107 -8.76 -11.52 -11.32
N VAL A 108 -7.74 -11.88 -12.10
CA VAL A 108 -6.44 -11.21 -12.06
C VAL A 108 -6.45 -10.15 -13.14
N MET A 109 -6.03 -8.93 -12.80
CA MET A 109 -6.04 -7.78 -13.69
C MET A 109 -4.65 -7.18 -13.77
N VAL A 110 -4.17 -6.88 -14.97
CA VAL A 110 -3.01 -6.01 -15.16
C VAL A 110 -3.52 -4.62 -15.47
N VAL A 111 -2.96 -3.64 -14.79
CA VAL A 111 -3.34 -2.24 -14.90
C VAL A 111 -2.10 -1.43 -15.26
N LYS A 112 -2.24 -0.55 -16.26
CA LYS A 112 -1.30 0.50 -16.60
C LYS A 112 -1.96 1.83 -16.21
N MET A 113 -1.23 2.63 -15.46
CA MET A 113 -1.60 4.00 -15.13
C MET A 113 -0.55 4.92 -15.76
N SER A 114 -0.97 5.76 -16.70
CA SER A 114 -0.10 6.74 -17.37
C SER A 114 -0.51 8.16 -17.01
N ASN A 115 0.36 9.11 -17.35
CA ASN A 115 0.12 10.53 -17.15
C ASN A 115 -0.06 10.91 -15.66
N LEU A 116 0.64 10.24 -14.76
CA LEU A 116 0.63 10.58 -13.34
C LEU A 116 1.51 11.81 -13.11
N THR A 117 0.88 12.96 -12.99
CA THR A 117 1.50 14.30 -12.86
C THR A 117 1.62 14.75 -11.41
N LYS A 118 2.32 15.87 -11.17
CA LYS A 118 2.42 16.50 -9.85
C LYS A 118 1.05 17.01 -9.40
N THR A 119 0.82 17.06 -8.08
CA THR A 119 -0.35 17.73 -7.52
C THR A 119 -0.21 19.23 -7.76
N ILE A 120 -1.11 19.82 -8.56
CA ILE A 120 -1.12 21.24 -8.87
C ILE A 120 -1.39 22.02 -7.58
N LYS A 121 -0.54 23.01 -7.26
CA LYS A 121 -0.76 23.89 -6.11
C LYS A 121 -1.63 25.06 -6.56
N GLU A 122 -2.83 25.21 -6.01
CA GLU A 122 -3.76 26.32 -6.30
C GLU A 122 -3.20 27.74 -6.03
N ASN A 123 -1.97 27.89 -5.51
CA ASN A 123 -1.34 29.17 -5.19
C ASN A 123 0.10 29.30 -5.75
N SER A 124 0.39 28.67 -6.88
CA SER A 124 1.64 28.93 -7.61
C SER A 124 1.55 30.32 -8.27
N PRO A 125 2.42 31.30 -7.92
CA PRO A 125 2.46 32.59 -8.61
C PRO A 125 2.93 32.49 -10.08
N ASP A 126 3.35 31.30 -10.52
CA ASP A 126 3.76 31.02 -11.89
C ASP A 126 2.60 30.57 -12.81
N THR A 127 1.35 30.56 -12.32
CA THR A 127 0.14 30.32 -13.15
C THR A 127 -0.72 31.58 -13.31
N GLU A 128 -0.08 32.75 -13.38
CA GLU A 128 -0.66 33.93 -14.02
C GLU A 128 -0.19 33.91 -15.49
N SER A 129 -0.63 32.90 -16.25
CA SER A 129 -0.63 33.02 -17.71
C SER A 129 -1.93 33.73 -18.09
N ASP A 130 -1.84 35.05 -18.17
CA ASP A 130 -2.71 35.85 -19.04
C ASP A 130 -2.53 35.30 -20.47
N ASP A 131 -3.34 34.32 -20.89
CA ASP A 131 -3.63 34.06 -22.30
C ASP A 131 -4.93 33.22 -22.41
N ASP A 132 -5.97 33.85 -22.97
CA ASP A 132 -7.34 33.37 -23.18
C ASP A 132 -7.46 32.28 -24.29
N ASP A 133 -6.52 31.33 -24.44
CA ASP A 133 -6.54 30.40 -25.60
C ASP A 133 -6.05 28.93 -25.40
N ASP A 134 -5.86 28.40 -24.19
CA ASP A 134 -5.29 27.03 -23.99
C ASP A 134 -6.19 26.01 -23.24
N ASP A 135 -7.49 25.96 -23.51
CA ASP A 135 -8.36 24.87 -23.01
C ASP A 135 -7.97 23.48 -23.56
N ASP A 136 -7.18 23.41 -24.64
CA ASP A 136 -6.77 22.15 -25.30
C ASP A 136 -5.51 21.50 -24.67
N GLU A 137 -4.60 22.24 -24.00
CA GLU A 137 -3.38 21.66 -23.39
C GLU A 137 -3.64 21.04 -22.00
N GLU A 138 -4.64 21.52 -21.25
CA GLU A 138 -5.00 20.93 -19.95
C GLU A 138 -5.71 19.57 -20.06
N GLU A 139 -6.40 19.30 -21.18
CA GLU A 139 -7.06 18.00 -21.38
C GLU A 139 -6.05 16.84 -21.53
N ASP A 140 -4.87 17.11 -22.09
CA ASP A 140 -3.82 16.12 -22.38
C ASP A 140 -3.01 15.70 -21.13
N MET A 141 -3.25 16.31 -19.96
CA MET A 141 -2.51 16.05 -18.71
C MET A 141 -3.31 15.26 -17.65
N LYS A 142 -4.48 14.74 -18.01
CA LYS A 142 -5.32 13.91 -17.13
C LYS A 142 -4.72 12.49 -16.97
N PRO A 143 -4.74 11.91 -15.76
CA PRO A 143 -4.26 10.55 -15.53
C PRO A 143 -5.08 9.55 -16.35
N GLU A 144 -4.37 8.63 -17.01
CA GLU A 144 -4.95 7.61 -17.87
C GLU A 144 -4.92 6.23 -17.20
N PHE A 145 -5.96 5.44 -17.44
CA PHE A 145 -6.13 4.12 -16.83
C PHE A 145 -6.48 3.07 -17.90
N GLU A 146 -5.58 2.12 -18.13
CA GLU A 146 -5.80 0.98 -19.03
C GLU A 146 -5.72 -0.32 -18.23
N SER A 147 -6.68 -1.22 -18.41
CA SER A 147 -6.67 -2.50 -17.69
C SER A 147 -7.18 -3.66 -18.54
N VAL A 148 -6.67 -4.86 -18.24
CA VAL A 148 -7.13 -6.11 -18.85
C VAL A 148 -7.11 -7.22 -17.82
N SER A 149 -8.07 -8.13 -17.89
CA SER A 149 -8.25 -9.18 -16.89
C SER A 149 -8.28 -10.59 -17.48
N LEU A 150 -7.91 -11.56 -16.66
CA LEU A 150 -8.18 -12.98 -16.86
C LEU A 150 -9.08 -13.50 -15.73
N LYS A 151 -9.83 -14.58 -15.98
CA LYS A 151 -10.73 -15.18 -14.99
C LYS A 151 -9.95 -15.93 -13.90
N HIS A 152 -10.38 -15.75 -12.66
CA HIS A 152 -9.87 -16.46 -11.49
C HIS A 152 -11.03 -17.13 -10.75
N ILE A 153 -10.83 -18.35 -10.25
CA ILE A 153 -11.83 -19.04 -9.42
C ILE A 153 -11.42 -18.89 -7.96
N GLY A 154 -12.34 -18.38 -7.15
CA GLY A 154 -12.06 -17.98 -5.77
C GLY A 154 -11.56 -16.55 -5.64
N GLY A 155 -11.83 -15.93 -4.50
CA GLY A 155 -11.23 -14.66 -4.10
C GLY A 155 -9.72 -14.77 -4.01
N ILE A 156 -9.04 -13.67 -4.33
CA ILE A 156 -7.58 -13.58 -4.28
C ILE A 156 -7.17 -12.89 -2.98
N ASN A 157 -6.66 -13.68 -2.04
CA ASN A 157 -6.23 -13.22 -0.71
C ASN A 157 -4.91 -12.45 -0.79
N ARG A 158 -3.99 -12.90 -1.65
CA ARG A 158 -2.73 -12.20 -1.93
C ARG A 158 -2.29 -12.46 -3.36
N ILE A 159 -1.67 -11.46 -3.97
CA ILE A 159 -1.00 -11.56 -5.25
C ILE A 159 0.42 -11.02 -5.12
N ARG A 160 1.41 -11.73 -5.67
CA ARG A 160 2.81 -11.29 -5.71
C ARG A 160 3.40 -11.59 -7.06
N SER A 161 4.16 -10.65 -7.58
CA SER A 161 4.76 -10.67 -8.89
C SER A 161 6.27 -10.87 -8.83
N THR A 162 6.82 -11.41 -9.91
CA THR A 162 8.27 -11.59 -10.08
C THR A 162 8.63 -11.60 -11.56
N VAL A 163 9.93 -11.56 -11.85
CA VAL A 163 10.46 -11.68 -13.21
C VAL A 163 11.28 -12.96 -13.31
N ILE A 164 10.92 -13.84 -14.25
CA ILE A 164 11.63 -15.10 -14.50
C ILE A 164 11.94 -15.18 -15.99
N ASN A 165 13.23 -15.19 -16.36
CA ASN A 165 13.67 -15.23 -17.76
C ASN A 165 12.95 -14.16 -18.61
N ASP A 166 12.95 -12.91 -18.14
CA ASP A 166 12.28 -11.74 -18.74
C ASP A 166 10.75 -11.80 -18.85
N ARG A 167 10.11 -12.86 -18.33
CA ARG A 167 8.64 -12.96 -18.25
C ARG A 167 8.16 -12.40 -16.92
N LYS A 168 7.12 -11.59 -16.97
CA LYS A 168 6.42 -11.11 -15.76
C LYS A 168 5.44 -12.18 -15.32
N ILE A 169 5.68 -12.72 -14.13
CA ILE A 169 4.92 -13.82 -13.54
C ILE A 169 4.23 -13.30 -12.29
N ALA A 170 3.03 -13.80 -11.99
CA ALA A 170 2.39 -13.59 -10.69
C ALA A 170 1.97 -14.91 -10.07
N ALA A 171 2.08 -14.99 -8.74
CA ALA A 171 1.43 -16.00 -7.93
C ALA A 171 0.18 -15.39 -7.30
N THR A 172 -0.93 -16.12 -7.30
CA THR A 172 -2.13 -15.78 -6.51
C THR A 172 -2.36 -16.84 -5.45
N TRP A 173 -2.67 -16.38 -4.25
CA TRP A 173 -3.17 -17.21 -3.17
C TRP A 173 -4.69 -17.06 -3.08
N SER A 174 -5.43 -18.18 -3.20
CA SER A 174 -6.89 -18.20 -3.28
C SER A 174 -7.55 -18.64 -1.99
N ASP A 175 -8.73 -18.07 -1.71
CA ASP A 175 -9.68 -18.53 -0.69
C ASP A 175 -10.14 -20.00 -0.88
N THR A 176 -9.89 -20.59 -2.05
CA THR A 176 -10.15 -22.01 -2.32
C THR A 176 -9.08 -22.96 -1.78
N GLY A 177 -8.06 -22.44 -1.09
CA GLY A 177 -6.92 -23.23 -0.59
C GLY A 177 -5.91 -23.57 -1.69
N LYS A 178 -5.94 -22.85 -2.82
CA LYS A 178 -5.09 -23.08 -3.98
C LYS A 178 -4.15 -21.91 -4.22
N VAL A 179 -3.00 -22.24 -4.80
CA VAL A 179 -2.05 -21.25 -5.29
C VAL A 179 -1.86 -21.45 -6.78
N HIS A 180 -1.97 -20.36 -7.54
CA HIS A 180 -1.84 -20.38 -8.99
C HIS A 180 -0.66 -19.53 -9.42
N ILE A 181 0.06 -19.98 -10.44
CA ILE A 181 1.10 -19.19 -11.11
C ILE A 181 0.60 -18.78 -12.50
N TRP A 182 0.75 -17.49 -12.84
CA TRP A 182 0.22 -16.86 -14.03
C TRP A 182 1.33 -16.22 -14.87
N ASP A 183 1.26 -16.38 -16.18
CA ASP A 183 2.04 -15.55 -17.11
C ASP A 183 1.26 -14.28 -17.45
N LEU A 184 1.84 -13.12 -17.10
CA LEU A 184 1.21 -11.83 -17.34
C LEU A 184 1.61 -11.22 -18.69
N SER A 185 2.50 -11.86 -19.46
CA SER A 185 3.06 -11.29 -20.70
C SER A 185 1.98 -10.91 -21.71
N ARG A 186 0.95 -11.75 -21.88
CA ARG A 186 -0.17 -11.45 -22.78
C ARG A 186 -0.98 -10.23 -22.34
N LEU A 187 -1.22 -10.10 -21.04
CA LEU A 187 -1.98 -8.99 -20.46
C LEU A 187 -1.18 -7.68 -20.54
N LEU A 188 0.11 -7.74 -20.22
CA LEU A 188 1.04 -6.61 -20.36
C LEU A 188 1.15 -6.11 -21.80
N HIS A 189 1.19 -7.01 -22.79
CA HIS A 189 1.19 -6.61 -24.19
C HIS A 189 -0.13 -5.93 -24.58
N ALA A 190 -1.26 -6.43 -24.08
CA ALA A 190 -2.57 -5.84 -24.34
C ALA A 190 -2.72 -4.42 -23.77
N VAL A 191 -2.30 -4.17 -22.52
CA VAL A 191 -2.36 -2.81 -21.93
C VAL A 191 -1.35 -1.83 -22.55
N ASN A 192 -0.43 -2.30 -23.40
CA ASN A 192 0.53 -1.43 -24.08
C ASN A 192 0.25 -1.24 -25.58
N ASP A 193 -0.72 -1.97 -26.14
CA ASP A 193 -1.03 -1.92 -27.57
C ASP A 193 -2.55 -2.05 -27.79
N SER A 194 -3.17 -0.96 -28.26
CA SER A 194 -4.63 -0.89 -28.47
C SER A 194 -5.16 -1.92 -29.46
N SER A 195 -4.36 -2.35 -30.45
CA SER A 195 -4.74 -3.40 -31.41
C SER A 195 -4.76 -4.77 -30.76
N VAL A 196 -3.81 -5.03 -29.87
CA VAL A 196 -3.73 -6.24 -29.08
C VAL A 196 -4.85 -6.28 -28.04
N MET A 197 -5.11 -5.16 -27.37
CA MET A 197 -6.27 -4.99 -26.47
C MET A 197 -7.58 -5.32 -27.17
N ALA A 198 -7.82 -4.73 -28.35
CA ALA A 198 -9.03 -4.96 -29.12
C ALA A 198 -9.21 -6.44 -29.50
N THR A 199 -8.10 -7.13 -29.81
CA THR A 199 -8.10 -8.57 -30.10
C THR A 199 -8.41 -9.40 -28.85
N TYR A 200 -7.74 -9.10 -27.73
CA TYR A 200 -7.93 -9.78 -26.45
C TYR A 200 -9.40 -9.73 -26.00
N VAL A 201 -9.99 -8.53 -26.03
CA VAL A 201 -11.39 -8.29 -25.65
C VAL A 201 -12.35 -9.00 -26.61
N ARG A 202 -12.15 -8.86 -27.93
CA ARG A 202 -13.00 -9.50 -28.95
C ARG A 202 -13.05 -11.01 -28.80
N ASN A 203 -11.90 -11.63 -28.54
CA ASN A 203 -11.76 -13.07 -28.40
C ASN A 203 -12.12 -13.57 -26.99
N GLN A 204 -12.41 -12.67 -26.04
CA GLN A 204 -12.64 -12.99 -24.62
C GLN A 204 -11.52 -13.87 -24.07
N GLU A 205 -10.28 -13.52 -24.38
CA GLU A 205 -9.11 -14.27 -23.93
C GLU A 205 -9.08 -14.34 -22.40
N SER A 206 -8.73 -15.52 -21.89
CA SER A 206 -8.53 -15.74 -20.46
C SER A 206 -7.48 -16.84 -20.32
N PRO A 207 -6.18 -16.48 -20.35
CA PRO A 207 -5.10 -17.43 -20.18
C PRO A 207 -5.29 -18.29 -18.93
N LYS A 208 -4.93 -19.57 -19.05
CA LYS A 208 -4.96 -20.51 -17.91
C LYS A 208 -3.71 -20.33 -17.04
N PRO A 209 -3.75 -20.71 -15.76
CA PRO A 209 -2.56 -20.68 -14.93
C PRO A 209 -1.49 -21.63 -15.51
N LEU A 210 -0.22 -21.20 -15.45
CA LEU A 210 0.93 -22.02 -15.80
C LEU A 210 1.05 -23.23 -14.87
N PHE A 211 0.72 -23.04 -13.60
CA PHE A 211 0.80 -24.08 -12.59
C PHE A 211 -0.25 -23.82 -11.50
N THR A 212 -0.73 -24.89 -10.87
CA THR A 212 -1.66 -24.81 -9.74
C THR A 212 -1.28 -25.84 -8.69
N PHE A 213 -1.13 -25.39 -7.46
CA PHE A 213 -0.92 -26.26 -6.30
C PHE A 213 -2.19 -26.33 -5.45
N ASN A 214 -2.52 -27.54 -5.03
CA ASN A 214 -3.69 -27.87 -4.24
C ASN A 214 -3.32 -28.81 -3.08
N GLY A 215 -2.14 -28.58 -2.47
CA GLY A 215 -1.66 -29.36 -1.32
C GLY A 215 -1.82 -28.65 0.03
N HIS A 216 -2.21 -27.37 0.04
CA HIS A 216 -2.55 -26.67 1.28
C HIS A 216 -3.84 -27.22 1.90
N MET A 217 -3.92 -27.19 3.23
CA MET A 217 -5.05 -27.75 3.97
C MET A 217 -6.18 -26.75 4.18
N ASN A 218 -5.89 -25.47 4.02
CA ASN A 218 -6.83 -24.36 4.13
C ASN A 218 -6.35 -23.21 3.22
N GLU A 219 -7.16 -22.15 3.09
CA GLU A 219 -6.69 -20.86 2.57
C GLU A 219 -5.61 -20.25 3.49
N GLY A 220 -5.20 -19.03 3.18
CA GLY A 220 -4.03 -18.38 3.74
C GLY A 220 -3.78 -17.03 3.09
N PHE A 221 -2.69 -16.39 3.50
CA PHE A 221 -2.29 -15.07 3.05
C PHE A 221 -0.79 -14.98 2.81
N ALA A 222 0.02 -15.70 3.60
CA ALA A 222 1.47 -15.67 3.52
C ALA A 222 2.01 -16.17 2.18
N MET A 223 2.69 -15.30 1.44
CA MET A 223 3.29 -15.63 0.14
C MET A 223 4.39 -14.63 -0.20
N ASP A 224 5.55 -15.14 -0.63
CA ASP A 224 6.64 -14.31 -1.12
C ASP A 224 7.56 -15.04 -2.11
N TRP A 225 8.06 -14.29 -3.10
CA TRP A 225 9.03 -14.74 -4.08
C TRP A 225 10.45 -14.47 -3.57
N SER A 226 11.35 -15.43 -3.74
CA SER A 226 12.76 -15.22 -3.42
C SER A 226 13.36 -14.14 -4.33
N PRO A 227 13.98 -13.08 -3.77
CA PRO A 227 14.68 -12.09 -4.57
C PRO A 227 16.04 -12.59 -5.07
N THR A 228 16.55 -13.70 -4.53
CA THR A 228 17.90 -14.24 -4.83
C THR A 228 17.87 -15.47 -5.72
N VAL A 229 16.73 -16.17 -5.81
CA VAL A 229 16.54 -17.34 -6.68
C VAL A 229 15.29 -17.14 -7.54
N PRO A 230 15.44 -16.78 -8.83
CA PRO A 230 14.30 -16.53 -9.72
C PRO A 230 13.34 -17.71 -9.76
N GLY A 231 12.07 -17.45 -9.42
CA GLY A 231 11.00 -18.46 -9.42
C GLY A 231 10.92 -19.34 -8.17
N MET A 232 11.77 -19.15 -7.17
CA MET A 232 11.55 -19.76 -5.85
C MET A 232 10.44 -19.01 -5.12
N LEU A 233 9.43 -19.73 -4.62
CA LEU A 233 8.29 -19.16 -3.87
C LEU A 233 8.14 -19.89 -2.53
N ALA A 234 7.71 -19.18 -1.50
CA ALA A 234 7.27 -19.75 -0.24
C ALA A 234 5.84 -19.33 0.04
N THR A 235 5.04 -20.24 0.58
CA THR A 235 3.62 -20.00 0.80
C THR A 235 3.11 -20.66 2.08
N GLY A 236 2.27 -19.97 2.85
CA GLY A 236 1.80 -20.41 4.17
C GLY A 236 0.28 -20.35 4.30
N ASP A 237 -0.32 -21.39 4.91
CA ASP A 237 -1.77 -21.47 5.11
C ASP A 237 -2.23 -21.20 6.55
N CYS A 238 -3.54 -21.00 6.71
CA CYS A 238 -4.22 -20.86 7.99
C CYS A 238 -4.15 -22.11 8.87
N SER A 239 -3.65 -23.23 8.32
CA SER A 239 -3.43 -24.50 9.01
C SER A 239 -1.96 -24.72 9.34
N LYS A 240 -1.20 -23.66 9.60
CA LYS A 240 0.22 -23.61 10.05
C LYS A 240 1.25 -24.22 9.10
N ASN A 241 0.87 -24.58 7.87
CA ASN A 241 1.75 -25.29 6.95
C ASN A 241 2.42 -24.32 5.99
N ILE A 242 3.74 -24.42 5.87
CA ILE A 242 4.51 -23.67 4.87
C ILE A 242 5.02 -24.63 3.79
N HIS A 243 4.83 -24.25 2.52
CA HIS A 243 5.31 -25.00 1.35
C HIS A 243 6.32 -24.17 0.56
N ILE A 244 7.35 -24.85 0.06
CA ILE A 244 8.42 -24.24 -0.73
C ILE A 244 8.33 -24.77 -2.16
N TRP A 245 8.38 -23.84 -3.09
CA TRP A 245 8.19 -24.04 -4.51
C TRP A 245 9.51 -23.80 -5.21
N LYS A 246 10.07 -24.86 -5.78
CA LYS A 246 11.34 -24.77 -6.50
C LYS A 246 11.06 -24.71 -8.00
N PRO A 247 11.64 -23.75 -8.74
CA PRO A 247 11.54 -23.75 -10.19
C PRO A 247 12.25 -24.98 -10.75
N ASN A 248 11.68 -25.57 -11.80
CA ASN A 248 12.26 -26.65 -12.60
C ASN A 248 12.22 -26.23 -14.08
N GLU A 249 12.77 -27.05 -14.99
CA GLU A 249 12.92 -26.69 -16.42
C GLU A 249 11.66 -26.13 -17.08
N THR A 250 10.47 -26.63 -16.71
CA THR A 250 9.20 -26.20 -17.32
C THR A 250 8.12 -25.76 -16.33
N GLU A 251 8.23 -26.10 -15.05
CA GLU A 251 7.17 -25.92 -14.03
C GLU A 251 7.77 -25.71 -12.61
N TRP A 252 6.94 -25.82 -11.57
CA TRP A 252 7.34 -25.78 -10.17
C TRP A 252 7.27 -27.14 -9.50
N LEU A 253 8.26 -27.45 -8.66
CA LEU A 253 8.26 -28.60 -7.77
C LEU A 253 7.93 -28.14 -6.36
N VAL A 254 6.86 -28.68 -5.78
CA VAL A 254 6.42 -28.39 -4.41
C VAL A 254 6.43 -29.70 -3.62
N ASP A 255 7.22 -29.77 -2.53
CA ASP A 255 7.17 -30.93 -1.63
C ASP A 255 5.82 -30.92 -0.90
N GLN A 256 5.12 -32.06 -0.92
CA GLN A 256 3.83 -32.23 -0.22
C GLN A 256 3.99 -32.26 1.30
N ARG A 257 5.22 -32.41 1.80
CA ARG A 257 5.52 -32.33 3.24
C ARG A 257 5.77 -30.86 3.59
N PRO A 258 4.88 -30.25 4.39
CA PRO A 258 5.07 -28.87 4.81
C PRO A 258 6.22 -28.72 5.80
N TYR A 259 6.73 -27.51 5.86
CA TYR A 259 7.52 -26.99 6.96
C TYR A 259 6.55 -26.71 8.11
N ILE A 260 6.80 -27.35 9.26
CA ILE A 260 5.95 -27.30 10.46
C ILE A 260 6.80 -26.75 11.60
N GLY A 261 6.27 -25.75 12.29
CA GLY A 261 6.92 -25.17 13.48
C GLY A 261 6.03 -24.16 14.19
N HIS A 262 5.33 -23.31 13.43
CA HIS A 262 4.23 -22.51 13.98
C HIS A 262 3.09 -23.39 14.49
N THR A 263 2.35 -22.87 15.47
CA THR A 263 1.20 -23.57 16.07
C THR A 263 -0.16 -23.06 15.59
N SER A 264 -0.18 -21.95 14.85
CA SER A 264 -1.40 -21.34 14.29
C SER A 264 -1.16 -20.81 12.87
N SER A 265 -2.15 -20.12 12.31
CA SER A 265 -2.14 -19.52 10.95
C SER A 265 -0.85 -18.77 10.65
N ILE A 266 -0.33 -18.95 9.43
CA ILE A 266 0.83 -18.19 8.93
C ILE A 266 0.30 -16.94 8.23
N GLU A 267 0.61 -15.77 8.78
CA GLU A 267 0.07 -14.50 8.27
C GLU A 267 0.98 -13.88 7.20
N ASP A 268 2.29 -14.03 7.36
CA ASP A 268 3.25 -13.51 6.39
C ASP A 268 4.53 -14.34 6.30
N ILE A 269 5.17 -14.27 5.13
CA ILE A 269 6.46 -14.88 4.82
C ILE A 269 7.29 -13.86 4.05
N GLN A 270 8.58 -13.76 4.34
CA GLN A 270 9.53 -12.96 3.57
C GLN A 270 10.81 -13.76 3.34
N TRP A 271 11.21 -13.94 2.08
CA TRP A 271 12.52 -14.50 1.75
C TRP A 271 13.64 -13.55 2.16
N SER A 272 14.76 -14.14 2.55
CA SER A 272 15.96 -13.36 2.82
C SER A 272 16.41 -12.63 1.54
N PRO A 273 16.75 -11.33 1.64
CA PRO A 273 17.22 -10.55 0.51
C PRO A 273 18.62 -10.92 0.03
N ASN A 274 19.39 -11.63 0.85
CA ASN A 274 20.79 -11.98 0.58
C ASN A 274 21.10 -13.49 0.68
N GLU A 275 20.31 -14.27 1.43
CA GLU A 275 20.52 -15.71 1.61
C GLU A 275 19.50 -16.54 0.82
N GLN A 276 19.98 -17.32 -0.16
CA GLN A 276 19.13 -18.09 -1.08
C GLN A 276 18.26 -19.17 -0.43
N SER A 277 18.64 -19.66 0.75
CA SER A 277 17.96 -20.76 1.41
C SER A 277 17.16 -20.33 2.64
N VAL A 278 17.14 -19.04 2.97
CA VAL A 278 16.59 -18.54 4.23
C VAL A 278 15.34 -17.71 3.98
N PHE A 279 14.32 -17.91 4.80
CA PHE A 279 13.14 -17.06 4.85
C PHE A 279 12.65 -16.90 6.29
N ALA A 280 11.83 -15.88 6.53
CA ALA A 280 11.18 -15.62 7.80
C ALA A 280 9.67 -15.75 7.66
N SER A 281 8.97 -16.06 8.74
CA SER A 281 7.52 -16.08 8.81
C SER A 281 7.01 -15.54 10.14
N CYS A 282 5.77 -15.05 10.13
CA CYS A 282 5.04 -14.66 11.34
C CYS A 282 3.66 -15.29 11.38
N SER A 283 3.04 -15.31 12.56
CA SER A 283 1.84 -16.11 12.81
C SER A 283 0.96 -15.54 13.92
N VAL A 284 -0.31 -15.95 13.88
CA VAL A 284 -1.30 -15.87 14.97
C VAL A 284 -0.79 -16.51 16.27
N ASP A 285 0.19 -17.41 16.23
CA ASP A 285 0.82 -17.92 17.45
C ASP A 285 1.72 -16.91 18.19
N ARG A 286 1.77 -15.67 17.68
CA ARG A 286 2.49 -14.50 18.21
C ARG A 286 4.01 -14.57 18.00
N SER A 287 4.48 -15.55 17.24
CA SER A 287 5.91 -15.78 17.01
C SER A 287 6.40 -15.28 15.65
N ILE A 288 7.69 -14.97 15.60
CA ILE A 288 8.45 -14.80 14.37
C ILE A 288 9.46 -15.94 14.28
N ARG A 289 9.55 -16.60 13.13
CA ARG A 289 10.46 -17.73 12.91
C ARG A 289 11.33 -17.49 11.69
N VAL A 290 12.58 -17.94 11.77
CA VAL A 290 13.52 -17.94 10.64
C VAL A 290 13.84 -19.37 10.27
N TRP A 291 13.81 -19.65 8.98
CA TRP A 291 13.87 -20.99 8.41
C TRP A 291 15.03 -21.12 7.44
N ASP A 292 15.60 -22.32 7.32
CA ASP A 292 16.60 -22.64 6.32
C ASP A 292 16.24 -23.93 5.59
N ILE A 293 15.95 -23.81 4.29
CA ILE A 293 15.47 -24.91 3.43
C ILE A 293 16.56 -25.94 3.09
N ARG A 294 17.81 -25.75 3.55
CA ARG A 294 18.87 -26.77 3.48
C ARG A 294 18.60 -27.92 4.45
N ALA A 295 17.91 -27.65 5.54
CA ALA A 295 17.47 -28.67 6.48
C ALA A 295 16.15 -29.31 6.02
N ILE A 296 15.87 -30.51 6.52
CA ILE A 296 14.57 -31.15 6.29
C ILE A 296 13.45 -30.34 6.95
N PRO A 297 12.21 -30.35 6.41
CA PRO A 297 11.14 -29.46 6.85
C PRO A 297 10.88 -29.44 8.38
N SER A 298 10.99 -30.60 9.04
CA SER A 298 10.78 -30.72 10.50
C SER A 298 11.91 -30.16 11.37
N LYS A 299 13.05 -29.80 10.78
CA LYS A 299 14.23 -29.24 11.46
C LYS A 299 14.69 -27.92 10.82
N ALA A 300 13.86 -27.35 9.95
CA ALA A 300 14.23 -26.18 9.16
C ALA A 300 14.07 -24.87 9.94
N CYS A 301 13.33 -24.84 11.05
CA CYS A 301 13.24 -23.66 11.91
C CYS A 301 14.55 -23.49 12.69
N MET A 302 15.29 -22.42 12.39
CA MET A 302 16.61 -22.14 12.94
C MET A 302 16.57 -21.15 14.10
N LEU A 303 15.70 -20.14 14.02
CA LEU A 303 15.48 -19.15 15.06
C LEU A 303 13.99 -19.00 15.34
N THR A 304 13.65 -18.69 16.58
CA THR A 304 12.27 -18.43 16.99
C THR A 304 12.27 -17.34 18.04
N GLU A 305 11.47 -16.30 17.79
CA GLU A 305 10.98 -15.39 18.80
C GLU A 305 9.54 -15.79 19.14
N SER A 306 9.30 -16.37 20.32
CA SER A 306 8.01 -17.00 20.64
C SER A 306 6.91 -16.02 21.02
N ASP A 307 7.27 -14.84 21.51
CA ASP A 307 6.34 -13.85 22.03
C ASP A 307 6.71 -12.47 21.45
N ALA A 308 6.84 -12.43 20.11
CA ALA A 308 7.20 -11.22 19.38
C ALA A 308 6.20 -10.09 19.66
N HIS A 309 4.91 -10.42 19.69
CA HIS A 309 3.82 -9.50 20.02
C HIS A 309 2.92 -10.07 21.13
N THR A 310 2.13 -9.20 21.76
CA THR A 310 1.16 -9.64 22.77
C THR A 310 -0.11 -10.25 22.15
N SER A 311 -0.32 -9.99 20.86
CA SER A 311 -1.37 -10.55 20.00
C SER A 311 -0.75 -11.08 18.70
N ASP A 312 -1.58 -11.50 17.75
CA ASP A 312 -1.22 -12.02 16.44
C ASP A 312 -0.19 -11.14 15.73
N VAL A 313 0.80 -11.75 15.06
CA VAL A 313 1.76 -11.05 14.21
C VAL A 313 1.29 -11.19 12.77
N ASN A 314 0.82 -10.09 12.19
CA ASN A 314 0.14 -10.09 10.90
C ASN A 314 1.09 -9.95 9.72
N VAL A 315 2.16 -9.16 9.89
CA VAL A 315 3.05 -8.77 8.79
C VAL A 315 4.49 -8.65 9.24
N ILE A 316 5.41 -8.97 8.32
CA ILE A 316 6.84 -8.75 8.50
C ILE A 316 7.47 -8.18 7.23
N SER A 317 8.56 -7.44 7.38
CA SER A 317 9.40 -7.03 6.25
C SER A 317 10.88 -7.17 6.61
N TRP A 318 11.66 -7.71 5.66
CA TRP A 318 13.09 -7.95 5.85
C TRP A 318 13.90 -6.81 5.22
N ASN A 319 14.74 -6.16 6.02
CA ASN A 319 15.62 -5.10 5.55
C ASN A 319 16.70 -5.67 4.60
N LYS A 320 16.96 -4.99 3.48
CA LYS A 320 17.90 -5.47 2.46
C LYS A 320 19.36 -5.23 2.79
N HIS A 321 19.65 -4.27 3.66
CA HIS A 321 20.99 -3.76 3.92
C HIS A 321 21.46 -4.10 5.33
N GLU A 322 20.55 -4.15 6.29
CA GLU A 322 20.80 -4.47 7.68
C GLU A 322 20.15 -5.80 8.09
N PRO A 323 20.66 -6.51 9.11
CA PRO A 323 20.10 -7.78 9.58
C PRO A 323 18.82 -7.57 10.42
N PHE A 324 17.93 -6.69 9.95
CA PHE A 324 16.70 -6.31 10.63
C PHE A 324 15.46 -6.92 9.98
N ILE A 325 14.54 -7.34 10.83
CA ILE A 325 13.14 -7.62 10.47
C ILE A 325 12.28 -6.61 11.20
N ILE A 326 11.32 -6.02 10.50
CA ILE A 326 10.24 -5.27 11.13
C ILE A 326 8.98 -6.13 11.17
N SER A 327 8.21 -6.04 12.25
CA SER A 327 6.94 -6.74 12.41
C SER A 327 5.82 -5.81 12.86
N GLY A 328 4.61 -6.14 12.44
CA GLY A 328 3.37 -5.49 12.87
C GLY A 328 2.37 -6.51 13.38
N GLY A 329 1.69 -6.20 14.48
CA GLY A 329 0.72 -7.10 15.09
C GLY A 329 -0.64 -6.48 15.37
N ASP A 330 -1.56 -7.31 15.81
CA ASP A 330 -2.91 -6.91 16.26
C ASP A 330 -2.90 -6.07 17.53
N ASP A 331 -1.79 -6.08 18.27
CA ASP A 331 -1.58 -5.17 19.39
C ASP A 331 -1.26 -3.73 18.95
N GLY A 332 -1.22 -3.47 17.64
CA GLY A 332 -0.95 -2.16 17.03
C GLY A 332 0.47 -1.65 17.30
N TYR A 333 1.39 -2.54 17.71
CA TYR A 333 2.81 -2.21 17.80
C TYR A 333 3.49 -2.49 16.47
N ILE A 334 4.50 -1.67 16.17
CA ILE A 334 5.52 -1.95 15.16
C ILE A 334 6.81 -2.22 15.92
N LYS A 335 7.47 -3.35 15.66
CA LYS A 335 8.71 -3.75 16.34
C LYS A 335 9.82 -4.06 15.35
N VAL A 336 11.03 -3.65 15.69
CA VAL A 336 12.25 -3.93 14.90
C VAL A 336 13.09 -4.95 15.64
N TRP A 337 13.55 -5.98 14.92
CA TRP A 337 14.28 -7.12 15.46
C TRP A 337 15.64 -7.26 14.78
N ASP A 338 16.69 -7.36 15.59
CA ASP A 338 18.02 -7.74 15.10
C ASP A 338 18.15 -9.25 15.07
N LEU A 339 18.33 -9.83 13.87
CA LEU A 339 18.47 -11.27 13.67
C LEU A 339 19.65 -11.88 14.44
N ARG A 340 20.70 -11.09 14.70
CA ARG A 340 21.87 -11.53 15.50
C ARG A 340 21.51 -11.73 16.98
N GLN A 341 20.39 -11.14 17.41
CA GLN A 341 19.95 -11.09 18.79
C GLN A 341 18.51 -11.57 18.97
N LEU A 342 17.90 -12.19 17.94
CA LEU A 342 16.50 -12.62 17.98
C LEU A 342 16.22 -13.55 19.17
N SER A 343 17.19 -14.39 19.55
CA SER A 343 17.07 -15.27 20.72
C SER A 343 17.02 -14.57 22.08
N LYS A 344 17.27 -13.25 22.14
CA LYS A 344 17.20 -12.46 23.38
C LYS A 344 15.78 -12.04 23.76
N GLN A 345 14.82 -12.22 22.85
CA GLN A 345 13.41 -11.90 23.10
C GLN A 345 13.11 -10.44 23.43
N THR A 346 13.90 -9.54 22.87
CA THR A 346 13.71 -8.10 23.01
C THR A 346 13.90 -7.42 21.65
N PRO A 347 12.91 -6.64 21.17
CA PRO A 347 13.10 -5.84 19.97
C PRO A 347 14.13 -4.74 20.22
N VAL A 348 14.84 -4.31 19.18
CA VAL A 348 15.78 -3.17 19.25
C VAL A 348 15.05 -1.83 19.24
N ALA A 349 13.86 -1.78 18.64
CA ALA A 349 12.96 -0.62 18.68
C ALA A 349 11.50 -1.07 18.70
N SER A 350 10.63 -0.28 19.32
CA SER A 350 9.20 -0.58 19.45
C SER A 350 8.39 0.71 19.40
N PHE A 351 7.48 0.82 18.43
CA PHE A 351 6.67 2.01 18.20
C PHE A 351 5.21 1.72 18.47
N LYS A 352 4.58 2.55 19.32
CA LYS A 352 3.16 2.48 19.64
C LYS A 352 2.42 3.74 19.21
N HIS A 353 2.33 3.92 17.90
CA HIS A 353 1.54 5.00 17.29
C HIS A 353 0.16 4.51 16.85
N HIS A 354 0.12 3.39 16.12
CA HIS A 354 -1.13 2.85 15.62
C HIS A 354 -2.05 2.36 16.75
N ARG A 355 -3.34 2.67 16.59
CA ARG A 355 -4.41 2.41 17.56
C ARG A 355 -5.19 1.13 17.28
N SER A 356 -4.92 0.49 16.14
CA SER A 356 -5.53 -0.77 15.70
C SER A 356 -4.47 -1.69 15.08
N SER A 357 -4.88 -2.86 14.62
CA SER A 357 -4.02 -3.86 13.98
C SER A 357 -3.16 -3.28 12.87
N ILE A 358 -1.87 -3.64 12.85
CA ILE A 358 -1.01 -3.34 11.70
C ILE A 358 -1.37 -4.31 10.56
N THR A 359 -1.67 -3.76 9.39
CA THR A 359 -2.10 -4.52 8.20
C THR A 359 -1.00 -4.65 7.16
N SER A 360 -0.01 -3.76 7.16
CA SER A 360 1.13 -3.81 6.24
C SER A 360 2.35 -3.10 6.81
N VAL A 361 3.54 -3.64 6.57
CA VAL A 361 4.83 -2.99 6.86
C VAL A 361 5.78 -3.24 5.70
N GLN A 362 6.57 -2.24 5.33
CA GLN A 362 7.58 -2.41 4.29
C GLN A 362 8.78 -1.50 4.49
N TRP A 363 9.97 -2.11 4.59
CA TRP A 363 11.22 -1.36 4.50
C TRP A 363 11.35 -0.67 3.15
N HIS A 364 11.93 0.53 3.16
CA HIS A 364 12.33 1.19 1.94
C HIS A 364 13.36 0.31 1.19
N HIS A 365 13.29 0.30 -0.13
CA HIS A 365 14.04 -0.69 -0.91
C HIS A 365 15.52 -0.35 -1.09
N THR A 366 15.91 0.91 -0.87
CA THR A 366 17.29 1.41 -0.97
C THR A 366 17.79 2.07 0.30
N ASP A 367 16.89 2.59 1.15
CA ASP A 367 17.24 3.22 2.42
C ASP A 367 17.05 2.20 3.55
N SER A 368 18.08 2.02 4.37
CA SER A 368 18.10 1.04 5.45
C SER A 368 17.40 1.50 6.73
N SER A 369 17.16 2.80 6.92
CA SER A 369 16.50 3.32 8.13
C SER A 369 15.03 3.67 7.90
N VAL A 370 14.59 3.80 6.64
CA VAL A 370 13.22 4.20 6.30
C VAL A 370 12.28 3.02 6.14
N PHE A 371 11.06 3.12 6.67
CA PHE A 371 9.98 2.16 6.40
C PHE A 371 8.61 2.81 6.36
N ALA A 372 7.65 2.12 5.73
CA ALA A 372 6.23 2.46 5.74
C ALA A 372 5.45 1.42 6.55
N ALA A 373 4.39 1.85 7.21
CA ALA A 373 3.43 0.97 7.88
C ALA A 373 2.00 1.42 7.61
N ALA A 374 1.06 0.49 7.57
CA ALA A 374 -0.36 0.74 7.45
C ALA A 374 -1.13 -0.01 8.54
N GLY A 375 -2.22 0.59 9.02
CA GLY A 375 -3.05 0.00 10.06
C GLY A 375 -4.54 0.04 9.75
N ALA A 376 -5.29 -0.84 10.42
CA ALA A 376 -6.75 -0.85 10.43
C ALA A 376 -7.36 0.38 11.15
N ASP A 377 -6.52 1.29 11.62
CA ASP A 377 -6.88 2.62 12.11
C ASP A 377 -6.85 3.69 11.00
N ASN A 378 -6.84 3.26 9.73
CA ASN A 378 -6.94 4.11 8.54
C ASN A 378 -5.78 5.10 8.38
N GLN A 379 -4.60 4.72 8.88
CA GLN A 379 -3.37 5.49 8.76
C GLN A 379 -2.32 4.70 7.99
N ILE A 380 -1.57 5.42 7.14
CA ILE A 380 -0.27 4.99 6.64
C ILE A 380 0.77 5.92 7.22
N THR A 381 1.79 5.37 7.84
CA THR A 381 2.86 6.11 8.51
C THR A 381 4.20 5.84 7.84
N LEU A 382 5.00 6.90 7.67
CA LEU A 382 6.38 6.81 7.19
C LEU A 382 7.32 7.10 8.35
N TRP A 383 8.38 6.33 8.46
CA TRP A 383 9.30 6.36 9.57
C TRP A 383 10.74 6.40 9.07
N ASP A 384 11.61 7.09 9.80
CA ASP A 384 13.05 7.03 9.62
C ASP A 384 13.74 6.83 10.97
N LEU A 385 14.41 5.67 11.09
CA LEU A 385 15.13 5.29 12.30
C LEU A 385 16.42 6.08 12.53
N ALA A 386 16.91 6.83 11.53
CA ALA A 386 18.10 7.66 11.64
C ALA A 386 17.79 9.06 12.19
N VAL A 387 16.51 9.45 12.28
CA VAL A 387 16.11 10.75 12.81
C VAL A 387 16.25 10.75 14.34
N GLU A 388 17.08 11.66 14.81
CA GLU A 388 17.20 12.09 16.20
C GLU A 388 16.95 13.61 16.22
N LYS A 389 16.06 14.11 17.10
CA LYS A 389 15.82 15.55 17.20
C LYS A 389 16.98 16.25 17.92
N ASP A 390 17.37 17.42 17.43
CA ASP A 390 18.26 18.33 18.14
C ASP A 390 17.50 19.03 19.30
N ASP A 391 18.06 18.96 20.51
CA ASP A 391 17.44 19.45 21.76
C ASP A 391 17.08 20.96 21.76
N GLU A 392 17.67 21.77 20.87
CA GLU A 392 17.42 23.22 20.79
C GLU A 392 16.21 23.56 19.92
N GLU A 393 16.03 22.87 18.79
CA GLU A 393 14.91 23.08 17.85
C GLU A 393 13.56 22.65 18.48
N ASN A 394 13.63 21.67 19.36
CA ASN A 394 12.49 21.15 20.11
C ASN A 394 11.88 22.21 21.05
N LYS A 395 12.68 23.10 21.65
CA LYS A 395 12.16 24.15 22.56
C LYS A 395 11.34 25.22 21.85
N GLU A 396 11.61 25.48 20.57
CA GLU A 396 10.87 26.46 19.78
C GLU A 396 9.57 25.89 19.20
N GLN A 397 9.56 24.60 18.81
CA GLN A 397 8.36 23.92 18.30
C GLN A 397 7.36 23.52 19.40
N THR A 398 7.85 23.00 20.53
CA THR A 398 7.00 22.63 21.68
C THR A 398 6.35 23.84 22.35
N ALA A 399 7.02 25.00 22.37
CA ALA A 399 6.45 26.24 22.88
C ALA A 399 5.23 26.73 22.08
N ASN A 400 5.07 26.31 20.82
CA ASN A 400 4.00 26.74 19.92
C ASN A 400 2.89 25.70 19.72
N ASN A 401 3.11 24.41 19.99
CA ASN A 401 2.08 23.36 19.85
C ASN A 401 2.36 22.14 20.75
N ASN A 402 1.84 22.17 21.99
CA ASN A 402 1.97 21.11 23.00
C ASN A 402 1.52 19.70 22.54
N GLN A 403 0.72 19.59 21.47
CA GLN A 403 0.21 18.30 21.01
C GLN A 403 1.24 17.49 20.19
N LEU A 404 2.25 18.15 19.61
CA LEU A 404 3.31 17.49 18.83
C LEU A 404 4.36 16.80 19.71
N GLU A 405 4.42 17.11 21.02
CA GLU A 405 5.34 16.49 21.99
C GLU A 405 5.19 14.97 22.10
N ASN A 406 4.00 14.45 21.82
CA ASN A 406 3.70 13.02 22.01
C ASN A 406 3.99 12.16 20.77
N LEU A 407 4.38 12.76 19.64
CA LEU A 407 4.73 12.00 18.44
C LEU A 407 6.19 11.51 18.53
N PRO A 408 6.45 10.24 18.17
CA PRO A 408 7.82 9.74 18.08
C PRO A 408 8.65 10.55 17.08
N ASP A 409 9.90 10.83 17.41
CA ASP A 409 10.80 11.61 16.56
C ASP A 409 11.05 10.95 15.20
N GLN A 410 10.99 9.62 15.15
CA GLN A 410 11.19 8.84 13.94
C GLN A 410 10.00 8.88 12.99
N LEU A 411 8.84 9.43 13.41
CA LEU A 411 7.64 9.49 12.57
C LEU A 411 7.73 10.69 11.61
N LEU A 412 7.94 10.41 10.32
CA LEU A 412 8.11 11.43 9.28
C LEU A 412 6.78 11.94 8.71
N PHE A 413 5.81 11.04 8.53
CA PHE A 413 4.58 11.38 7.81
C PHE A 413 3.40 10.51 8.24
N ILE A 414 2.20 11.10 8.21
CA ILE A 414 0.93 10.39 8.40
C ILE A 414 0.03 10.67 7.20
N HIS A 415 -0.16 9.66 6.37
CA HIS A 415 -1.15 9.65 5.30
C HIS A 415 -2.48 9.09 5.82
N MET A 416 -3.58 9.75 5.47
CA MET A 416 -4.96 9.40 5.84
C MET A 416 -5.88 9.66 4.65
N GLY A 417 -7.14 9.22 4.76
CA GLY A 417 -8.19 9.44 3.76
C GLY A 417 -8.72 8.15 3.13
N GLN A 418 -8.02 7.05 3.31
CA GLN A 418 -8.51 5.71 2.97
C GLN A 418 -9.23 5.06 4.15
N THR A 419 -10.17 4.16 3.85
CA THR A 419 -10.88 3.35 4.84
C THR A 419 -10.55 1.88 4.65
N ASP A 420 -10.18 1.21 5.74
CA ASP A 420 -9.82 -0.21 5.80
C ASP A 420 -8.63 -0.57 4.88
N ILE A 421 -7.47 -0.01 5.21
CA ILE A 421 -6.22 -0.14 4.46
C ILE A 421 -5.66 -1.55 4.59
N LYS A 422 -5.31 -2.18 3.46
CA LYS A 422 -4.84 -3.57 3.41
C LYS A 422 -3.33 -3.68 3.17
N GLU A 423 -2.80 -2.99 2.16
CA GLU A 423 -1.38 -3.10 1.78
C GLU A 423 -0.79 -1.73 1.43
N VAL A 424 0.49 -1.54 1.74
CA VAL A 424 1.30 -0.40 1.31
C VAL A 424 2.60 -0.89 0.68
N HIS A 425 2.96 -0.33 -0.49
CA HIS A 425 4.15 -0.70 -1.24
C HIS A 425 4.90 0.51 -1.79
N TRP A 426 6.20 0.55 -1.56
CA TRP A 426 7.16 1.41 -2.23
C TRP A 426 7.37 0.97 -3.68
N HIS A 427 7.27 1.91 -4.60
CA HIS A 427 7.57 1.66 -6.01
C HIS A 427 9.09 1.54 -6.19
N LYS A 428 9.53 0.39 -6.71
CA LYS A 428 10.98 0.07 -6.81
C LYS A 428 11.75 0.90 -7.85
N GLN A 429 11.06 1.56 -8.78
CA GLN A 429 11.66 2.28 -9.91
C GLN A 429 11.39 3.79 -9.92
N ILE A 430 10.53 4.29 -9.02
CA ILE A 430 10.19 5.71 -8.90
C ILE A 430 10.45 6.05 -7.44
N PRO A 431 11.56 6.73 -7.12
CA PRO A 431 11.91 7.09 -5.75
C PRO A 431 10.79 7.86 -5.05
N GLY A 432 10.55 7.55 -3.78
CA GLY A 432 9.53 8.19 -2.94
C GLY A 432 8.08 7.85 -3.28
N LEU A 433 7.80 7.10 -4.36
CA LEU A 433 6.45 6.74 -4.75
C LEU A 433 5.92 5.57 -3.92
N ILE A 434 4.76 5.79 -3.32
CA ILE A 434 4.02 4.80 -2.55
C ILE A 434 2.68 4.52 -3.23
N ILE A 435 2.30 3.26 -3.22
CA ILE A 435 0.96 2.82 -3.61
C ILE A 435 0.36 2.11 -2.40
N SER A 436 -0.89 2.43 -2.09
CA SER A 436 -1.66 1.74 -1.06
C SER A 436 -2.99 1.26 -1.60
N THR A 437 -3.51 0.18 -1.04
CA THR A 437 -4.87 -0.32 -1.32
C THR A 437 -5.68 -0.39 -0.03
N ALA A 438 -6.96 -0.10 -0.17
CA ALA A 438 -7.94 -0.08 0.90
C ALA A 438 -9.32 -0.46 0.35
N LEU A 439 -10.29 -0.69 1.23
CA LEU A 439 -11.69 -0.87 0.80
C LEU A 439 -12.20 0.33 -0.02
N SER A 440 -11.72 1.54 0.31
CA SER A 440 -12.06 2.78 -0.41
C SER A 440 -11.32 2.97 -1.73
N GLY A 441 -10.42 2.06 -2.12
CA GLY A 441 -9.62 2.14 -3.35
C GLY A 441 -8.13 2.34 -3.10
N PHE A 442 -7.45 2.84 -4.13
CA PHE A 442 -6.01 3.02 -4.21
C PHE A 442 -5.64 4.49 -4.03
N ASN A 443 -4.56 4.72 -3.30
CA ASN A 443 -3.85 5.98 -3.36
C ASN A 443 -2.47 5.73 -3.95
N ILE A 444 -2.04 6.62 -4.83
CA ILE A 444 -0.74 6.59 -5.49
C ILE A 444 -0.12 7.95 -5.24
N PHE A 445 0.89 8.01 -4.38
CA PHE A 445 1.35 9.28 -3.85
C PHE A 445 2.84 9.35 -3.58
N LYS A 446 3.38 10.57 -3.70
CA LYS A 446 4.72 10.96 -3.26
C LYS A 446 4.58 12.09 -2.27
N THR A 447 5.21 11.96 -1.11
CA THR A 447 5.24 13.05 -0.12
C THR A 447 6.39 13.99 -0.46
N ILE A 448 6.35 15.21 0.07
CA ILE A 448 7.47 16.17 -0.08
C ILE A 448 8.73 15.77 0.70
N SER A 449 8.61 14.79 1.60
CA SER A 449 9.66 14.36 2.53
C SER A 449 10.34 13.05 2.10
N ALA A 450 9.95 12.45 0.96
CA ALA A 450 10.32 11.10 0.55
C ALA A 450 11.24 11.05 -0.67
#